data_AF-A0ABD1DYI5-F1
#
_entry.id   AF-A0ABD1DYI5-F1
#
_cell.length_a   1.000
_cell.length_b   1.000
_cell.length_c   1.000
_cell.angle_alpha   90.00
_cell.angle_beta   90.00
_cell.angle_gamma   90.00
#
_symmetry.space_group_name_H-M   'P 1'
#
loop_
_entity.id
_entity.type
_entity.pdbx_description
1 polymer ?
#
loop_
_entity_poly.entity_id
_entity_poly.type
_entity_poly.pdbx_seq_one_letter_code
_entity_poly.pdbx_strand_id
1 'polypeptide(L)'
;MATMDNDPLFTSLCSSKTLQSSSEGFFDEFYQTVAQNFTGKSANWLRDVFAKQVPPGDEAARLRLIYDDPTVCFEVLGTLEHVRPVFRGKDAKFSWQRREQARKLLAEGKTQQALILASQAVMRAPERGVDDHIDQGMTLACALWTRAEVLLKALDGKKALVDLQMAAKAGFPVKDSGEYYGRVAKCYA
;
A
#
# COMPACT_ATOMS: atom_id res chain seq x y z
N MET A 1 13.62 -5.51 -26.15
CA MET A 1 13.37 -6.61 -25.20
C MET A 1 13.87 -6.15 -23.84
N ALA A 2 12.98 -5.77 -22.93
CA ALA A 2 13.36 -5.47 -21.56
C ALA A 2 13.81 -6.78 -20.88
N THR A 3 15.02 -6.80 -20.36
CA THR A 3 15.51 -7.88 -19.49
C THR A 3 14.59 -7.97 -18.29
N MET A 4 13.90 -9.10 -18.13
CA MET A 4 13.13 -9.39 -16.93
C MET A 4 14.09 -9.46 -15.74
N ASP A 5 14.07 -8.44 -14.88
CA ASP A 5 14.64 -8.52 -13.53
C ASP A 5 13.77 -9.49 -12.71
N ASN A 6 13.94 -10.78 -12.96
CA ASN A 6 13.30 -11.83 -12.19
C ASN A 6 14.08 -12.01 -10.90
N ASP A 7 13.63 -11.37 -9.81
CA ASP A 7 14.08 -11.64 -8.45
C ASP A 7 13.34 -12.89 -7.94
N PRO A 8 14.01 -14.05 -7.81
CA PRO A 8 13.36 -15.30 -7.42
C PRO A 8 12.91 -15.28 -5.95
N LEU A 9 13.63 -14.54 -5.10
CA LEU A 9 13.31 -14.39 -3.70
C LEU A 9 12.01 -13.58 -3.55
N PHE A 10 11.91 -12.47 -4.27
CA PHE A 10 10.70 -11.64 -4.26
C PHE A 10 9.50 -12.35 -4.87
N THR A 11 9.69 -13.05 -6.00
CA THR A 11 8.65 -13.86 -6.64
C THR A 11 8.11 -14.93 -5.68
N SER A 12 8.96 -15.53 -4.85
CA SER A 12 8.53 -16.50 -3.83
C SER A 12 7.77 -15.86 -2.65
N LEU A 13 8.15 -14.64 -2.25
CA LEU A 13 7.49 -13.87 -1.18
C LEU A 13 6.16 -13.27 -1.62
N CYS A 14 6.03 -12.92 -2.91
CA CYS A 14 4.83 -12.39 -3.54
C CYS A 14 3.89 -13.49 -4.09
N SER A 15 3.93 -14.69 -3.52
CA SER A 15 2.97 -15.76 -3.84
C SER A 15 1.52 -15.37 -3.50
N SER A 16 0.54 -16.19 -3.89
CA SER A 16 -0.92 -15.95 -3.79
C SER A 16 -1.44 -15.27 -2.51
N LYS A 17 -0.75 -15.42 -1.38
CA LYS A 17 -1.03 -14.72 -0.11
C LYS A 17 -0.83 -13.18 -0.17
N THR A 18 0.02 -12.69 -1.07
CA THR A 18 0.32 -11.26 -1.23
C THR A 18 -0.67 -10.58 -2.18
N LEU A 19 -1.36 -11.37 -3.03
CA LEU A 19 -2.45 -10.90 -3.91
C LEU A 19 -3.83 -10.91 -3.25
N GLN A 20 -4.03 -11.74 -2.22
CA GLN A 20 -5.28 -11.82 -1.48
C GLN A 20 -5.02 -11.72 0.04
N SER A 21 -5.13 -10.51 0.59
CA SER A 21 -5.06 -10.30 2.04
C SER A 21 -6.37 -10.62 2.77
N SER A 22 -7.52 -10.79 2.07
CA SER A 22 -8.79 -11.29 2.61
C SER A 22 -9.82 -11.56 1.49
N SER A 23 -11.10 -11.81 1.83
CA SER A 23 -12.26 -11.91 0.91
C SER A 23 -12.52 -10.63 0.09
N GLU A 24 -11.92 -9.51 0.50
CA GLU A 24 -11.80 -8.27 -0.27
C GLU A 24 -10.29 -8.09 -0.55
N GLY A 25 -9.86 -8.29 -1.80
CA GLY A 25 -8.45 -8.38 -2.16
C GLY A 25 -7.72 -7.03 -2.08
N PHE A 26 -6.47 -7.02 -1.59
CA PHE A 26 -5.58 -5.83 -1.52
C PHE A 26 -5.39 -5.13 -2.88
N PHE A 27 -5.51 -5.87 -3.97
CA PHE A 27 -5.41 -5.37 -5.34
C PHE A 27 -6.75 -5.35 -6.07
N ASP A 28 -7.90 -5.46 -5.39
CA ASP A 28 -9.19 -5.45 -6.10
C ASP A 28 -9.40 -4.13 -6.84
N GLU A 29 -9.16 -2.98 -6.20
CA GLU A 29 -9.21 -1.68 -6.88
C GLU A 29 -8.25 -1.60 -8.08
N PHE A 30 -7.05 -2.20 -7.95
CA PHE A 30 -6.07 -2.25 -9.03
C PHE A 30 -6.53 -3.18 -10.16
N TYR A 31 -7.09 -4.33 -9.83
CA TYR A 31 -7.71 -5.25 -10.77
C TYR A 31 -8.86 -4.57 -11.52
N GLN A 32 -9.75 -3.88 -10.82
CA GLN A 32 -10.84 -3.12 -11.43
C GLN A 32 -10.31 -2.03 -12.38
N THR A 33 -9.24 -1.33 -11.99
CA THR A 33 -8.58 -0.33 -12.86
C THR A 33 -8.01 -0.96 -14.13
N VAL A 34 -7.32 -2.09 -14.01
CA VAL A 34 -6.78 -2.83 -15.17
C VAL A 34 -7.92 -3.38 -16.04
N ALA A 35 -8.97 -3.94 -15.42
CA ALA A 35 -10.12 -4.52 -16.11
C ALA A 35 -10.92 -3.47 -16.90
N GLN A 36 -10.98 -2.22 -16.42
CA GLN A 36 -11.63 -1.11 -17.14
C GLN A 36 -10.97 -0.77 -18.47
N ASN A 37 -9.67 -1.09 -18.65
CA ASN A 37 -8.97 -0.88 -19.93
C ASN A 37 -9.38 -1.91 -20.99
N PHE A 38 -9.99 -3.04 -20.60
CA PHE A 38 -10.53 -4.03 -21.54
C PHE A 38 -11.85 -3.54 -22.13
N THR A 39 -11.77 -2.87 -23.28
CA THR A 39 -12.94 -2.32 -23.99
C THR A 39 -13.01 -2.81 -25.43
N GLY A 40 -14.15 -2.61 -26.09
CA GLY A 40 -14.33 -2.99 -27.49
C GLY A 40 -14.12 -4.49 -27.75
N LYS A 41 -13.17 -4.85 -28.61
CA LYS A 41 -12.90 -6.24 -29.01
C LYS A 41 -12.33 -7.11 -27.88
N SER A 42 -11.72 -6.51 -26.85
CA SER A 42 -11.13 -7.23 -25.71
C SER A 42 -12.02 -7.28 -24.46
N ALA A 43 -13.22 -6.70 -24.49
CA ALA A 43 -14.10 -6.55 -23.32
C ALA A 43 -14.43 -7.88 -22.59
N ASN A 44 -14.51 -8.99 -23.33
CA ASN A 44 -14.79 -10.31 -22.75
C ASN A 44 -13.54 -11.21 -22.61
N TRP A 45 -12.35 -10.69 -22.91
CA TRP A 45 -11.13 -11.50 -23.00
C TRP A 45 -10.77 -12.19 -21.69
N LEU A 46 -10.91 -11.48 -20.55
CA LEU A 46 -10.68 -12.04 -19.22
C LEU A 46 -11.57 -13.26 -18.93
N ARG A 47 -12.84 -13.23 -19.36
CA ARG A 47 -13.81 -14.31 -19.14
C ARG A 47 -13.65 -15.45 -20.14
N ASP A 48 -13.47 -15.13 -21.41
CA ASP A 48 -13.60 -16.11 -22.49
C ASP A 48 -12.27 -16.71 -22.96
N VAL A 49 -11.17 -16.02 -22.70
CA VAL A 49 -9.82 -16.46 -23.08
C VAL A 49 -9.03 -16.81 -21.83
N PHE A 50 -8.78 -15.82 -20.96
CA PHE A 50 -7.91 -16.00 -19.79
C PHE A 50 -8.43 -17.06 -18.81
N ALA A 51 -9.72 -17.01 -18.45
CA ALA A 51 -10.29 -17.96 -17.50
C ALA A 51 -10.47 -19.39 -18.05
N LYS A 52 -10.50 -19.58 -19.38
CA LYS A 52 -10.81 -20.87 -20.02
C LYS A 52 -9.58 -21.58 -20.60
N GLN A 53 -8.60 -20.83 -21.10
CA GLN A 53 -7.49 -21.41 -21.86
C GLN A 53 -6.30 -21.82 -21.01
N VAL A 54 -6.25 -21.44 -19.74
CA VAL A 54 -5.11 -21.76 -18.88
C VAL A 54 -5.53 -22.61 -17.68
N PRO A 55 -4.96 -23.83 -17.53
CA PRO A 55 -5.20 -24.66 -16.37
C PRO A 55 -4.91 -23.91 -15.05
N PRO A 56 -5.68 -24.16 -13.98
CA PRO A 56 -5.34 -23.68 -12.65
C PRO A 56 -3.95 -24.17 -12.22
N GLY A 57 -3.10 -23.26 -11.73
CA GLY A 57 -1.76 -23.60 -11.20
C GLY A 57 -0.62 -23.63 -12.23
N ASP A 58 -0.85 -23.15 -13.46
CA ASP A 58 0.23 -22.90 -14.45
C ASP A 58 0.38 -21.40 -14.70
N GLU A 59 1.06 -20.70 -13.77
CA GLU A 59 1.28 -19.26 -13.86
C GLU A 59 2.12 -18.86 -15.08
N ALA A 60 3.03 -19.74 -15.52
CA ALA A 60 3.90 -19.47 -16.67
C ALA A 60 3.08 -19.44 -17.98
N ALA A 61 2.15 -20.38 -18.16
CA ALA A 61 1.22 -20.36 -19.29
C ALA A 61 0.29 -19.14 -19.26
N ARG A 62 -0.14 -18.69 -18.08
CA ARG A 62 -0.97 -17.47 -17.92
C ARG A 62 -0.26 -16.22 -18.37
N LEU A 63 0.99 -16.06 -17.94
CA LEU A 63 1.82 -14.92 -18.35
C LEU A 63 2.05 -14.96 -19.86
N ARG A 64 2.43 -16.12 -20.42
CA ARG A 64 2.66 -16.27 -21.85
C ARG A 64 1.42 -15.91 -22.69
N LEU A 65 0.23 -16.35 -22.29
CA LEU A 65 -1.02 -15.98 -22.96
C LEU A 65 -1.27 -14.46 -23.00
N ILE A 66 -0.95 -13.75 -21.92
CA ILE A 66 -1.08 -12.28 -21.86
C ILE A 66 -0.09 -11.60 -22.81
N TYR A 67 1.16 -12.07 -22.84
CA TYR A 67 2.21 -11.48 -23.66
C TYR A 67 2.07 -11.78 -25.16
N ASP A 68 1.52 -12.94 -25.50
CA ASP A 68 1.38 -13.40 -26.89
C ASP A 68 0.14 -12.82 -27.59
N ASP A 69 -0.87 -12.32 -26.85
CA ASP A 69 -2.03 -11.62 -27.43
C ASP A 69 -1.72 -10.13 -27.60
N PRO A 70 -1.54 -9.62 -28.84
CA PRO A 70 -1.16 -8.22 -29.08
C PRO A 70 -2.22 -7.22 -28.62
N THR A 71 -3.49 -7.65 -28.55
CA THR A 71 -4.62 -6.82 -28.15
C THR A 71 -4.60 -6.53 -26.65
N VAL A 72 -4.09 -7.48 -25.85
CA VAL A 72 -4.12 -7.42 -24.39
C VAL A 72 -2.77 -7.06 -23.81
N CYS A 73 -1.69 -7.53 -24.43
CA CYS A 73 -0.32 -7.23 -24.03
C CYS A 73 -0.11 -5.71 -23.93
N PHE A 74 -0.62 -4.92 -24.88
CA PHE A 74 -0.49 -3.47 -24.85
C PHE A 74 -1.26 -2.82 -23.68
N GLU A 75 -2.52 -3.21 -23.45
CA GLU A 75 -3.35 -2.67 -22.36
C GLU A 75 -2.76 -2.98 -20.98
N VAL A 76 -2.28 -4.22 -20.80
CA VAL A 76 -1.66 -4.67 -19.56
C VAL A 76 -0.30 -4.00 -19.36
N LEU A 77 0.55 -3.96 -20.38
CA LEU A 77 1.88 -3.35 -20.29
C LEU A 77 1.81 -1.84 -20.12
N GLY A 78 0.91 -1.13 -20.80
CA GLY A 78 0.75 0.32 -20.61
C GLY A 78 0.32 0.65 -19.18
N THR A 79 -0.56 -0.17 -18.59
CA THR A 79 -0.96 0.01 -17.19
C THR A 79 0.21 -0.28 -16.22
N LEU A 80 1.00 -1.31 -16.51
CA LEU A 80 2.16 -1.72 -15.70
C LEU A 80 3.41 -0.85 -15.92
N GLU A 81 3.50 -0.10 -17.02
CA GLU A 81 4.64 0.79 -17.34
C GLU A 81 4.79 1.89 -16.28
N HIS A 82 3.67 2.30 -15.67
CA HIS A 82 3.66 3.26 -14.57
C HIS A 82 3.89 2.61 -13.19
N VAL A 83 3.86 1.29 -13.11
CA VAL A 83 4.15 0.53 -11.88
C VAL A 83 5.67 0.44 -11.73
N ARG A 84 6.22 1.37 -10.96
CA ARG A 84 7.62 1.29 -10.56
C ARG A 84 7.76 0.35 -9.37
N PRO A 85 8.74 -0.57 -9.36
CA PRO A 85 9.11 -1.30 -8.16
C PRO A 85 9.47 -0.28 -7.09
N VAL A 86 8.62 -0.13 -6.07
CA VAL A 86 8.99 0.56 -4.84
C VAL A 86 9.72 -0.46 -3.97
N PHE A 87 10.82 -1.00 -4.49
CA PHE A 87 11.71 -1.83 -3.69
C PHE A 87 12.58 -0.93 -2.86
N ARG A 88 11.95 -0.37 -1.83
CA ARG A 88 12.68 0.29 -0.77
C ARG A 88 12.35 -0.50 0.48
N GLY A 89 13.35 -1.14 1.07
CA GLY A 89 13.24 -1.80 2.38
C GLY A 89 13.09 -0.79 3.51
N LYS A 90 12.54 -1.18 4.66
CA LYS A 90 12.21 -0.24 5.76
C LYS A 90 13.40 0.68 6.10
N ASP A 91 13.09 1.94 6.41
CA ASP A 91 14.07 3.01 6.60
C ASP A 91 13.51 4.04 7.58
N ALA A 92 14.05 4.01 8.79
CA ALA A 92 13.58 4.86 9.88
C ALA A 92 13.80 6.35 9.58
N LYS A 93 14.95 6.70 8.99
CA LYS A 93 15.30 8.08 8.65
C LYS A 93 14.37 8.64 7.58
N PHE A 94 14.09 7.87 6.53
CA PHE A 94 13.13 8.28 5.51
C PHE A 94 11.73 8.47 6.12
N SER A 95 11.27 7.51 6.94
CA SER A 95 9.97 7.63 7.61
C SER A 95 9.90 8.92 8.45
N TRP A 96 10.88 9.17 9.30
CA TRP A 96 10.98 10.38 10.11
C TRP A 96 10.91 11.66 9.26
N GLN A 97 11.69 11.74 8.17
CA GLN A 97 11.68 12.91 7.27
C GLN A 97 10.30 13.16 6.66
N ARG A 98 9.60 12.08 6.25
CA ARG A 98 8.25 12.20 5.66
C ARG A 98 7.21 12.62 6.69
N ARG A 99 7.30 12.17 7.94
CA ARG A 99 6.44 12.65 9.03
C ARG A 99 6.61 14.14 9.26
N GLU A 100 7.86 14.60 9.27
CA GLU A 100 8.14 16.02 9.48
C GLU A 100 7.61 16.91 8.35
N GLN A 101 7.76 16.46 7.10
CA GLN A 101 7.16 17.15 5.95
C GLN A 101 5.62 17.11 5.98
N ALA A 102 5.03 15.97 6.39
CA ALA A 102 3.58 15.84 6.52
C ALA A 102 3.02 16.83 7.56
N ARG A 103 3.68 16.98 8.71
CA ARG A 103 3.29 17.96 9.75
C ARG A 103 3.34 19.39 9.24
N LYS A 104 4.39 19.77 8.50
CA LYS A 104 4.50 21.11 7.90
C LYS A 104 3.35 21.38 6.94
N LEU A 105 3.07 20.46 6.02
CA LEU A 105 1.95 20.59 5.08
C LEU A 105 0.60 20.62 5.79
N LEU A 106 0.44 19.84 6.87
CA LEU A 106 -0.78 19.84 7.66
C LEU A 106 -1.02 21.20 8.35
N ALA A 107 0.04 21.83 8.87
CA ALA A 107 -0.02 23.16 9.46
C ALA A 107 -0.37 24.25 8.42
N GLU A 108 0.03 24.05 7.16
CA GLU A 108 -0.35 24.91 6.02
C GLU A 108 -1.77 24.62 5.48
N GLY A 109 -2.51 23.67 6.07
CA GLY A 109 -3.85 23.28 5.60
C GLY A 109 -3.85 22.42 4.33
N LYS A 110 -2.69 21.96 3.86
CA LYS A 110 -2.53 21.11 2.67
C LYS A 110 -2.76 19.63 3.01
N THR A 111 -3.95 19.31 3.50
CA THR A 111 -4.29 18.01 4.11
C THR A 111 -4.06 16.81 3.17
N GLN A 112 -4.45 16.89 1.90
CA GLN A 112 -4.23 15.78 0.96
C GLN A 112 -2.74 15.49 0.73
N GLN A 113 -1.92 16.52 0.58
CA GLN A 113 -0.48 16.36 0.38
C GLN A 113 0.19 15.83 1.66
N ALA A 114 -0.24 16.31 2.83
CA ALA A 114 0.17 15.76 4.11
C ALA A 114 -0.15 14.26 4.24
N LEU A 115 -1.33 13.83 3.76
CA LEU A 115 -1.75 12.43 3.83
C LEU A 115 -0.88 11.52 2.96
N ILE A 116 -0.49 11.98 1.77
CA ILE A 116 0.42 11.25 0.89
C ILE A 116 1.76 11.02 1.61
N LEU A 117 2.35 12.08 2.20
CA LEU A 117 3.63 11.96 2.89
C LEU A 117 3.53 11.12 4.17
N ALA A 118 2.46 11.27 4.95
CA ALA A 118 2.24 10.43 6.14
C ALA A 118 2.06 8.95 5.77
N SER A 119 1.38 8.65 4.66
CA SER A 119 1.25 7.27 4.15
C SER A 119 2.60 6.71 3.69
N GLN A 120 3.43 7.52 3.03
CA GLN A 120 4.80 7.13 2.69
C GLN A 120 5.65 6.85 3.93
N ALA A 121 5.48 7.63 5.01
CA ALA A 121 6.15 7.36 6.26
C ALA A 121 5.78 5.97 6.83
N VAL A 122 4.48 5.64 6.89
CA VAL A 122 4.00 4.34 7.39
C VAL A 122 4.53 3.18 6.53
N MET A 123 4.49 3.29 5.20
CA MET A 123 4.99 2.25 4.31
C MET A 123 6.47 1.92 4.56
N ARG A 124 7.27 2.94 4.90
CA ARG A 124 8.72 2.87 5.04
C ARG A 124 9.17 2.67 6.48
N ALA A 125 8.28 2.83 7.46
CA ALA A 125 8.62 2.71 8.86
C ALA A 125 8.99 1.26 9.22
N PRO A 126 10.16 1.03 9.84
CA PRO A 126 10.51 -0.27 10.39
C PRO A 126 9.69 -0.61 11.63
N GLU A 127 9.58 -1.91 11.91
CA GLU A 127 8.95 -2.44 13.11
C GLU A 127 9.76 -2.08 14.37
N ARG A 128 9.17 -2.36 15.54
CA ARG A 128 9.76 -2.02 16.82
C ARG A 128 11.12 -2.72 17.00
N GLY A 129 12.13 -1.97 17.43
CA GLY A 129 13.45 -2.53 17.78
C GLY A 129 14.38 -2.77 16.59
N VAL A 130 13.97 -2.43 15.36
CA VAL A 130 14.82 -2.61 14.16
C VAL A 130 15.86 -1.49 14.03
N ASP A 131 15.52 -0.27 14.42
CA ASP A 131 16.46 0.86 14.49
C ASP A 131 16.17 1.70 15.73
N ASP A 132 16.91 1.42 16.81
CA ASP A 132 16.73 2.10 18.10
C ASP A 132 17.29 3.53 18.13
N HIS A 133 18.09 3.94 17.13
CA HIS A 133 18.66 5.28 17.08
C HIS A 133 17.63 6.34 16.72
N ILE A 134 16.54 5.96 16.04
CA ILE A 134 15.46 6.85 15.63
C ILE A 134 14.18 6.47 16.37
N ASP A 135 13.52 7.47 16.95
CA ASP A 135 12.26 7.27 17.70
C ASP A 135 12.34 6.22 18.81
N GLN A 136 13.55 5.93 19.34
CA GLN A 136 13.78 4.86 20.32
C GLN A 136 13.25 3.50 19.83
N GLY A 137 13.39 3.23 18.53
CA GLY A 137 12.91 1.99 17.93
C GLY A 137 11.41 1.96 17.69
N MET A 138 10.66 3.05 17.88
CA MET A 138 9.20 3.09 17.73
C MET A 138 8.72 3.74 16.43
N THR A 139 9.53 3.73 15.36
CA THR A 139 9.25 4.48 14.14
C THR A 139 7.88 4.16 13.51
N LEU A 140 7.47 2.88 13.48
CA LEU A 140 6.13 2.51 12.98
C LEU A 140 5.01 3.12 13.82
N ALA A 141 5.10 3.04 15.15
CA ALA A 141 4.12 3.63 16.06
C ALA A 141 4.01 5.14 15.84
N CYS A 142 5.16 5.81 15.72
CA CYS A 142 5.23 7.24 15.45
C CYS A 142 4.69 7.63 14.06
N ALA A 143 4.85 6.78 13.04
CA ALA A 143 4.30 7.00 11.70
C ALA A 143 2.80 6.86 11.64
N LEU A 144 2.25 5.81 12.26
CA LEU A 144 0.81 5.61 12.38
C LEU A 144 0.15 6.75 13.16
N TRP A 145 0.78 7.18 14.25
CA TRP A 145 0.33 8.34 15.02
C TRP A 145 0.25 9.63 14.19
N THR A 146 1.29 9.93 13.39
CA THR A 146 1.29 11.09 12.50
C THR A 146 0.19 10.98 11.44
N ARG A 147 -0.01 9.81 10.84
CA ARG A 147 -1.05 9.63 9.82
C ARG A 147 -2.46 9.72 10.40
N ALA A 148 -2.69 9.19 11.61
CA ALA A 148 -3.95 9.37 12.32
C ALA A 148 -4.32 10.84 12.52
N GLU A 149 -3.34 11.70 12.82
CA GLU A 149 -3.55 13.14 12.96
C GLU A 149 -4.04 13.79 11.66
N VAL A 150 -3.40 13.42 10.54
CA VAL A 150 -3.77 13.91 9.22
C VAL A 150 -5.17 13.42 8.84
N LEU A 151 -5.49 12.15 9.12
CA LEU A 151 -6.81 11.56 8.85
C LEU A 151 -7.92 12.23 9.67
N LEU A 152 -7.67 12.53 10.95
CA LEU A 152 -8.59 13.31 11.77
C LEU A 152 -8.84 14.71 11.18
N LYS A 153 -7.80 15.38 10.68
CA LYS A 153 -7.95 16.67 9.99
C LYS A 153 -8.66 16.55 8.64
N ALA A 154 -8.60 15.38 8.01
CA ALA A 154 -9.35 15.06 6.80
C ALA A 154 -10.80 14.59 7.09
N LEU A 155 -11.23 14.60 8.36
CA LEU A 155 -12.54 14.08 8.79
C LEU A 155 -12.76 12.58 8.50
N ASP A 156 -11.67 11.81 8.38
CA ASP A 156 -11.71 10.35 8.20
C ASP A 156 -11.42 9.64 9.54
N GLY A 157 -12.37 9.76 10.47
CA GLY A 157 -12.26 9.19 11.81
C GLY A 157 -12.14 7.66 11.81
N LYS A 158 -12.79 6.98 10.86
CA LYS A 158 -12.73 5.51 10.73
C LYS A 158 -11.31 5.03 10.45
N LYS A 159 -10.61 5.63 9.48
CA LYS A 159 -9.21 5.25 9.20
C LYS A 159 -8.26 5.73 10.29
N ALA A 160 -8.51 6.90 10.89
CA ALA A 160 -7.70 7.39 12.00
C ALA A 160 -7.72 6.43 13.20
N LEU A 161 -8.89 5.87 13.53
CA LEU A 161 -9.03 4.91 14.62
C LEU A 161 -8.18 3.66 14.40
N VAL A 162 -8.17 3.14 13.16
CA VAL A 162 -7.34 1.99 12.79
C VAL A 162 -5.87 2.30 13.02
N ASP A 163 -5.39 3.47 12.58
CA ASP A 163 -4.01 3.89 12.78
C ASP A 163 -3.64 4.04 14.25
N LEU A 164 -4.52 4.60 15.09
CA LEU A 164 -4.28 4.73 16.53
C LEU A 164 -4.18 3.35 17.20
N GLN A 165 -5.07 2.42 16.87
CA GLN A 165 -5.03 1.05 17.39
C GLN A 165 -3.76 0.31 16.95
N MET A 166 -3.33 0.50 15.70
CA MET A 166 -2.07 -0.08 15.20
C MET A 166 -0.86 0.56 15.88
N ALA A 167 -0.88 1.88 16.14
CA ALA A 167 0.20 2.56 16.86
C ALA A 167 0.36 2.01 18.29
N ALA A 168 -0.75 1.77 18.99
CA ALA A 168 -0.77 1.12 20.29
C ALA A 168 -0.13 -0.28 20.24
N LYS A 169 -0.52 -1.10 19.26
CA LYS A 169 0.07 -2.44 19.04
C LYS A 169 1.57 -2.37 18.70
N ALA A 170 1.99 -1.33 17.98
CA ALA A 170 3.39 -1.09 17.63
C ALA A 170 4.25 -0.56 18.80
N GLY A 171 3.67 -0.39 19.99
CA GLY A 171 4.40 -0.03 21.22
C GLY A 171 4.19 1.41 21.70
N PHE A 172 3.26 2.17 21.11
CA PHE A 172 2.93 3.50 21.64
C PHE A 172 2.38 3.39 23.07
N PRO A 173 2.82 4.22 24.03
CA PRO A 173 2.37 4.15 25.41
C PRO A 173 0.94 4.71 25.54
N VAL A 174 -0.07 3.84 25.52
CA VAL A 174 -1.49 4.24 25.54
C VAL A 174 -2.17 4.17 26.90
N LYS A 175 -1.66 3.35 27.83
CA LYS A 175 -2.36 2.99 29.07
C LYS A 175 -2.82 4.21 29.89
N ASP A 176 -1.97 5.24 29.95
CA ASP A 176 -2.22 6.47 30.70
C ASP A 176 -2.15 7.73 29.81
N SER A 177 -2.29 7.56 28.49
CA SER A 177 -2.17 8.67 27.54
C SER A 177 -3.53 9.35 27.31
N GLY A 178 -3.76 10.45 28.02
CA GLY A 178 -4.92 11.32 27.77
C GLY A 178 -4.99 11.81 26.32
N GLU A 179 -3.84 12.03 25.67
CA GLU A 179 -3.80 12.41 24.26
C GLU A 179 -4.32 11.29 23.34
N TYR A 180 -3.92 10.03 23.60
CA TYR A 180 -4.41 8.89 22.83
C TYR A 180 -5.93 8.80 22.89
N TYR A 181 -6.50 8.79 24.10
CA TYR A 181 -7.96 8.68 24.25
C TYR A 181 -8.70 9.91 23.70
N GLY A 182 -8.10 11.11 23.81
CA GLY A 182 -8.64 12.32 23.16
C GLY A 182 -8.69 12.21 21.64
N ARG A 183 -7.66 11.62 21.00
CA ARG A 183 -7.67 11.37 19.55
C ARG A 183 -8.66 10.26 19.18
N VAL A 184 -8.77 9.20 19.98
CA VAL A 184 -9.76 8.14 19.79
C VAL A 184 -11.18 8.70 19.86
N ALA A 185 -11.48 9.56 20.83
CA ALA A 185 -12.78 10.22 20.94
C ALA A 185 -13.11 11.04 19.68
N LYS A 186 -12.13 11.80 19.15
CA LYS A 186 -12.28 12.56 17.90
C LYS A 186 -12.51 11.67 16.67
N CYS A 187 -12.20 10.38 16.71
CA CYS A 187 -12.49 9.47 15.61
C CYS A 187 -13.99 9.15 15.47
N TYR A 188 -14.78 9.40 16.52
CA TYR A 188 -16.23 9.16 16.57
C TYR A 188 -17.07 10.44 16.46
N ALA A 189 -16.42 11.61 16.44
CA ALA A 189 -17.08 12.91 16.27
C ALA A 189 -17.36 13.19 14.80
#